data_AF-A0A6I4XQX9-F1
#
_entry.id   AF-A0A6I4XQX9-F1
#
_cell.length_a   1.000
_cell.length_b   1.000
_cell.length_c   1.000
_cell.angle_alpha   90.00
_cell.angle_beta   90.00
_cell.angle_gamma   90.00
#
_symmetry.space_group_name_H-M   'P 1'
#
loop_
_entity.id
_entity.type
_entity.pdbx_description
1 polymer ?
#
loop_
_entity_poly.entity_id
_entity_poly.type
_entity_poly.pdbx_seq_one_letter_code
_entity_poly.pdbx_strand_id
1 'polypeptide(L)'
;PLNERGRALGAVGAFVSLGAIAGPGIGGLILSNFSWSYIFWINVPVGLITILIGEKFLPKDITKTKEKIDFSGFACIAIAIMTFFGGIFLGQESGFGSLQSYLLFIIAVIALGLFIMVERKRKSPLIKFAI
;
A
#
# COMPACT_ATOMS: atom_id res chain seq x y z
N PRO A 1 -4.64 -1.29 25.23
CA PRO A 1 -4.45 -2.63 25.85
C PRO A 1 -4.29 -3.72 24.76
N LEU A 2 -3.44 -4.74 24.98
CA LEU A 2 -3.14 -5.77 23.97
C LEU A 2 -4.39 -6.57 23.54
N ASN A 3 -5.34 -6.81 24.46
CA ASN A 3 -6.60 -7.54 24.20
C ASN A 3 -7.58 -6.81 23.27
N GLU A 4 -7.60 -5.48 23.26
CA GLU A 4 -8.49 -4.71 22.37
C GLU A 4 -7.96 -4.67 20.92
N ARG A 5 -6.65 -4.86 20.73
CA ARG A 5 -6.05 -4.89 19.39
C ARG A 5 -6.50 -6.11 18.60
N GLY A 6 -6.62 -7.27 19.24
CA GLY A 6 -7.13 -8.49 18.60
C GLY A 6 -8.58 -8.33 18.14
N ARG A 7 -9.44 -7.73 18.97
CA ARG A 7 -10.83 -7.42 18.61
C ARG A 7 -10.93 -6.41 17.47
N ALA A 8 -10.13 -5.34 17.53
CA ALA A 8 -10.08 -4.33 16.48
C ALA A 8 -9.62 -4.91 15.13
N LEU A 9 -8.53 -5.70 15.13
CA LEU A 9 -8.03 -6.37 13.93
C LEU A 9 -9.04 -7.40 13.39
N GLY A 10 -9.73 -8.13 14.26
CA GLY A 10 -10.80 -9.05 13.87
C GLY A 10 -11.99 -8.33 13.22
N ALA A 11 -12.40 -7.19 13.79
CA ALA A 11 -13.46 -6.36 13.21
C ALA A 11 -13.05 -5.81 11.84
N VAL A 12 -11.84 -5.26 11.71
CA VAL A 12 -11.31 -4.79 10.42
C VAL A 12 -11.27 -5.92 9.41
N GLY A 13 -10.77 -7.11 9.78
CA GLY A 13 -10.75 -8.28 8.92
C GLY A 13 -12.14 -8.69 8.44
N ALA A 14 -13.14 -8.71 9.33
CA ALA A 14 -14.51 -9.03 8.97
C ALA A 14 -15.09 -8.04 7.95
N PHE A 15 -14.90 -6.73 8.14
CA PHE A 15 -15.34 -5.72 7.18
C PHE A 15 -14.64 -5.85 5.82
N VAL A 16 -13.35 -6.17 5.80
CA VAL A 16 -12.60 -6.43 4.55
C VAL A 16 -13.17 -7.63 3.81
N SER A 17 -13.42 -8.75 4.51
CA SER A 17 -14.03 -9.93 3.90
C SER A 17 -15.44 -9.67 3.37
N LEU A 18 -16.26 -8.94 4.14
CA LEU A 18 -17.59 -8.52 3.68
C LEU A 18 -17.50 -7.64 2.42
N GLY A 19 -16.57 -6.68 2.40
CA GLY A 19 -16.33 -5.82 1.24
C GLY A 19 -15.88 -6.63 0.01
N ALA A 20 -15.03 -7.63 0.18
CA ALA A 20 -14.58 -8.49 -0.91
C ALA A 20 -15.71 -9.32 -1.52
N ILE A 21 -16.65 -9.81 -0.69
CA ILE A 21 -17.80 -10.59 -1.15
C ILE A 21 -18.87 -9.69 -1.77
N ALA A 22 -19.21 -8.58 -1.12
CA ALA A 22 -20.29 -7.69 -1.55
C ALA A 22 -19.87 -6.73 -2.68
N GLY A 23 -18.58 -6.40 -2.77
CA GLY A 23 -18.02 -5.41 -3.70
C GLY A 23 -18.37 -5.65 -5.16
N PRO A 24 -18.10 -6.85 -5.73
CA PRO A 24 -18.44 -7.15 -7.13
C PRO A 24 -19.94 -7.05 -7.42
N GLY A 25 -20.79 -7.50 -6.48
CA GLY A 25 -22.24 -7.42 -6.62
C GLY A 25 -22.75 -5.99 -6.63
N ILE A 26 -22.32 -5.17 -5.66
CA ILE A 26 -22.68 -3.75 -5.59
C ILE A 26 -22.13 -2.99 -6.79
N GLY A 27 -20.88 -3.26 -7.20
CA GLY A 27 -20.26 -2.64 -8.37
C GLY A 27 -20.99 -2.95 -9.68
N GLY A 28 -21.42 -4.20 -9.86
CA GLY A 28 -22.23 -4.61 -11.01
C GLY A 28 -23.62 -3.95 -11.04
N LEU A 29 -24.27 -3.82 -9.88
CA LEU A 29 -25.55 -3.10 -9.76
C LEU A 29 -25.41 -1.61 -10.09
N ILE A 30 -24.31 -0.98 -9.67
CA ILE A 30 -24.02 0.42 -10.03
C ILE A 30 -23.81 0.55 -11.54
N LEU A 31 -23.01 -0.32 -12.16
CA LEU A 31 -22.74 -0.26 -13.60
C LEU A 31 -23.97 -0.55 -14.48
N SER A 32 -24.92 -1.33 -13.98
CA SER A 32 -26.15 -1.64 -14.72
C SER A 32 -27.16 -0.49 -14.75
N ASN A 33 -27.13 0.41 -13.75
CA ASN A 33 -28.09 1.51 -13.62
C ASN A 33 -27.47 2.90 -13.79
N PHE A 34 -26.16 3.03 -13.61
CA PHE A 34 -25.42 4.29 -13.61
C PHE A 34 -24.13 4.20 -14.42
N SER A 35 -23.59 5.35 -14.80
CA SER A 35 -22.28 5.43 -15.44
C SER A 35 -21.18 4.96 -14.48
N TRP A 36 -20.12 4.37 -15.03
CA TRP A 36 -18.96 3.87 -14.28
C TRP A 36 -18.37 4.88 -13.27
N SER A 37 -18.44 6.18 -13.56
CA SER A 37 -18.01 7.26 -12.66
C SER A 37 -18.64 7.20 -11.27
N TYR A 38 -19.84 6.62 -11.14
CA TYR A 38 -20.53 6.49 -9.86
C TYR A 38 -19.82 5.55 -8.86
N ILE A 39 -18.97 4.62 -9.33
CA ILE A 39 -18.11 3.83 -8.45
C ILE A 39 -17.16 4.75 -7.66
N PHE A 40 -16.71 5.86 -8.24
CA PHE A 40 -15.86 6.81 -7.52
C PHE A 40 -16.67 7.75 -6.65
N TRP A 41 -17.81 8.22 -7.16
CA TRP A 41 -18.68 9.12 -6.39
C TRP A 41 -19.20 8.52 -5.10
N ILE A 42 -19.41 7.20 -5.02
CA ILE A 42 -19.82 6.55 -3.77
C ILE A 42 -18.74 6.60 -2.68
N ASN A 43 -17.46 6.66 -3.07
CA ASN A 43 -16.34 6.75 -2.13
C ASN A 43 -16.21 8.14 -1.50
N VAL A 44 -16.63 9.19 -2.19
CA VAL A 44 -16.55 10.59 -1.71
C VAL A 44 -17.31 10.80 -0.39
N PRO A 45 -18.62 10.49 -0.28
CA PRO A 45 -19.35 10.67 0.98
C PRO A 45 -18.82 9.75 2.09
N VAL A 46 -18.41 8.51 1.75
CA VAL A 46 -17.82 7.58 2.72
C VAL A 46 -16.51 8.15 3.29
N GLY A 47 -15.64 8.70 2.43
CA GLY A 47 -14.41 9.36 2.84
C GLY A 47 -14.68 10.57 3.73
N LEU A 48 -15.66 11.40 3.37
CA LEU A 48 -16.02 12.58 4.16
C LEU A 48 -16.53 12.19 5.56
N ILE A 49 -17.44 11.20 5.65
CA ILE A 49 -17.94 10.68 6.93
C ILE A 49 -16.78 10.14 7.77
N THR A 50 -15.88 9.39 7.15
CA THR A 50 -14.72 8.82 7.84
C THR A 50 -13.81 9.91 8.41
N ILE A 51 -13.57 10.99 7.66
CA ILE A 51 -12.79 12.15 8.12
C ILE A 51 -13.49 12.81 9.32
N LEU A 52 -14.79 13.08 9.24
CA LEU A 52 -15.55 13.73 10.31
C LEU A 52 -15.58 12.89 11.59
N ILE A 53 -15.80 11.58 11.46
CA ILE A 53 -15.72 10.64 12.59
C ILE A 53 -14.29 10.62 13.12
N GLY A 54 -13.30 10.60 12.23
CA GLY A 54 -11.89 10.62 12.58
C GLY A 54 -11.53 11.81 13.46
N GLU A 55 -11.90 13.01 13.03
CA GLU A 55 -11.65 14.25 13.74
C GLU A 55 -12.34 14.32 15.12
N LYS A 56 -13.55 13.74 15.22
CA LYS A 56 -14.34 13.77 16.46
C LYS A 56 -13.92 12.72 17.48
N PHE A 57 -13.55 11.52 17.04
CA PHE A 57 -13.35 10.35 17.90
C PHE A 57 -11.89 9.94 18.08
N LEU A 58 -10.99 10.25 17.13
CA LEU A 58 -9.57 9.99 17.39
C LEU A 58 -9.03 11.01 18.38
N PRO A 59 -8.30 10.55 19.42
CA PRO A 59 -7.53 11.47 20.23
C PRO A 59 -6.55 12.20 19.32
N LYS A 60 -6.35 13.51 19.57
CA LYS A 60 -5.31 14.30 18.91
C LYS A 60 -3.96 13.71 19.34
N ASP A 61 -3.47 12.74 18.60
CA ASP A 61 -2.14 12.15 18.82
C ASP A 61 -1.11 13.23 18.47
N ILE A 62 -0.71 13.99 19.49
CA ILE A 62 0.45 14.87 19.45
C ILE A 62 1.67 14.04 19.90
N THR A 63 1.86 12.87 19.31
CA THR A 63 3.21 12.33 19.16
C THR A 63 3.75 12.94 17.89
N LYS A 64 4.25 14.19 17.99
CA LYS A 64 5.18 14.71 17.00
C LYS A 64 6.45 13.87 17.09
N THR A 65 6.44 12.68 16.49
CA THR A 65 7.67 11.98 16.17
C THR A 65 8.40 12.92 15.21
N LYS A 66 9.42 13.62 15.72
CA LYS A 66 10.39 14.37 14.90
C LYS A 66 11.29 13.38 14.13
N GLU A 67 10.69 12.33 13.61
CA GLU A 67 11.33 11.34 12.78
C GLU A 67 11.51 11.98 11.41
N LYS A 68 12.78 12.11 11.01
CA LYS A 68 13.09 12.64 9.69
C LYS A 68 12.63 11.61 8.67
N ILE A 69 11.76 12.01 7.75
CA ILE A 69 11.32 11.17 6.63
C ILE A 69 12.56 10.65 5.90
N ASP A 70 12.68 9.32 5.78
CA ASP A 70 13.78 8.70 5.06
C ASP A 70 13.53 8.70 3.55
N PHE A 71 13.80 9.84 2.92
CA PHE A 71 13.69 9.98 1.46
C PHE A 71 14.60 9.00 0.69
N SER A 72 15.74 8.59 1.25
CA SER A 72 16.68 7.70 0.57
C SER A 72 16.19 6.25 0.59
N GLY A 73 15.67 5.79 1.74
CA GLY A 73 15.02 4.47 1.85
C GLY A 73 13.78 4.42 0.96
N PHE A 74 12.95 5.47 1.01
CA PHE A 74 11.76 5.60 0.17
C PHE A 74 12.09 5.55 -1.33
N ALA A 75 13.12 6.27 -1.79
CA ALA A 75 13.53 6.24 -3.18
C ALA A 75 14.04 4.86 -3.61
N CYS A 76 14.85 4.18 -2.79
CA CYS A 76 15.37 2.85 -3.13
C CYS A 76 14.23 1.82 -3.25
N ILE A 77 13.28 1.80 -2.32
CA ILE A 77 12.16 0.85 -2.38
C ILE A 77 11.21 1.18 -3.55
N ALA A 78 10.95 2.45 -3.83
CA ALA A 78 10.16 2.85 -4.98
C ALA A 78 10.79 2.38 -6.30
N ILE A 79 12.10 2.57 -6.46
CA ILE A 79 12.84 2.12 -7.64
C ILE A 79 12.82 0.59 -7.73
N ALA A 80 13.02 -0.13 -6.62
CA ALA A 80 12.99 -1.58 -6.60
C ALA A 80 11.62 -2.12 -7.04
N ILE A 81 10.52 -1.54 -6.53
CA ILE A 81 9.16 -1.92 -6.92
C ILE A 81 8.91 -1.61 -8.40
N MET A 82 9.23 -0.40 -8.85
CA MET A 82 9.03 0.01 -10.25
C MET A 82 9.76 -0.89 -11.23
N THR A 83 11.02 -1.21 -10.94
CA THR A 83 11.86 -2.03 -11.84
C THR A 83 11.47 -3.50 -11.78
N PHE A 84 11.07 -4.03 -10.62
CA PHE A 84 10.56 -5.39 -10.47
C PHE A 84 9.26 -5.60 -11.24
N PHE A 85 8.25 -4.74 -11.00
CA PHE A 85 6.97 -4.83 -11.71
C PHE A 85 7.13 -4.51 -13.20
N GLY A 86 8.00 -3.56 -13.56
CA GLY A 86 8.35 -3.31 -14.96
C GLY A 86 8.96 -4.52 -15.64
N GLY A 87 9.86 -5.24 -14.95
CA GLY A 87 10.46 -6.48 -15.45
C GLY A 87 9.44 -7.60 -15.66
N ILE A 88 8.47 -7.75 -14.74
CA ILE A 88 7.34 -8.67 -14.89
C ILE A 88 6.46 -8.28 -16.08
N PHE A 89 6.08 -7.01 -16.18
CA PHE A 89 5.22 -6.52 -17.25
C PHE A 89 5.85 -6.73 -18.63
N LEU A 90 7.10 -6.30 -18.82
CA LEU A 90 7.84 -6.55 -20.06
C LEU A 90 8.08 -8.04 -20.30
N GLY A 91 8.26 -8.83 -19.23
CA GLY A 91 8.40 -10.28 -19.33
C GLY A 91 7.11 -10.96 -19.82
N GLN A 92 5.94 -10.42 -19.46
CA GLN A 92 4.65 -10.89 -19.94
C GLN A 92 4.37 -10.49 -21.39
N GLU A 93 4.72 -9.26 -21.80
CA GLU A 93 4.52 -8.81 -23.19
C GLU A 93 5.55 -9.40 -24.17
N SER A 94 6.83 -9.35 -23.81
CA SER A 94 7.96 -9.59 -24.73
C SER A 94 8.70 -10.92 -24.45
N GLY A 95 8.27 -11.66 -23.42
CA GLY A 95 8.94 -12.87 -22.94
C GLY A 95 10.07 -12.57 -21.95
N PHE A 96 10.15 -13.41 -20.90
CA PHE A 96 11.16 -13.30 -19.84
C PHE A 96 12.61 -13.47 -20.32
N GLY A 97 12.82 -13.97 -21.53
CA GLY A 97 14.14 -14.09 -22.16
C GLY A 97 14.68 -12.80 -22.77
N SER A 98 13.90 -11.71 -22.77
CA SER A 98 14.34 -10.44 -23.35
C SER A 98 15.41 -9.76 -22.49
N LEU A 99 16.42 -9.16 -23.14
CA LEU A 99 17.51 -8.43 -22.47
C LEU A 99 16.98 -7.32 -21.55
N GLN A 100 15.86 -6.70 -21.94
CA GLN A 100 15.21 -5.63 -21.18
C GLN A 100 14.62 -6.13 -19.85
N SER A 101 13.93 -7.28 -19.85
CA SER A 101 13.42 -7.90 -18.61
C SER A 101 14.56 -8.28 -17.66
N TYR A 102 15.64 -8.88 -18.18
CA TYR A 102 16.82 -9.20 -17.37
C TYR A 102 17.46 -7.96 -16.74
N LEU A 103 17.63 -6.87 -17.50
CA LEU A 103 18.17 -5.62 -16.97
C LEU A 103 17.28 -5.06 -15.86
N LEU A 104 15.96 -5.06 -16.04
CA LEU A 104 14.99 -4.59 -15.04
C LEU A 104 15.07 -5.42 -13.75
N PHE A 105 15.18 -6.75 -13.86
CA PHE A 105 15.35 -7.63 -12.68
C PHE A 105 16.68 -7.40 -11.98
N ILE A 106 17.78 -7.22 -12.72
CA ILE A 106 19.10 -6.91 -12.13
C ILE A 106 19.04 -5.59 -11.37
N ILE A 107 18.46 -4.54 -11.98
CA ILE A 107 18.29 -3.25 -11.32
C ILE A 107 17.41 -3.38 -10.08
N ALA A 108 16.35 -4.18 -10.12
CA ALA A 108 15.50 -4.43 -8.97
C ALA A 108 16.28 -5.05 -7.82
N VAL A 109 17.08 -6.09 -8.08
CA VAL A 109 17.93 -6.75 -7.07
C VAL A 109 18.95 -5.78 -6.48
N ILE A 110 19.61 -4.97 -7.31
CA ILE A 110 20.57 -3.96 -6.86
C ILE A 110 19.90 -2.89 -5.99
N ALA A 111 18.75 -2.37 -6.42
CA ALA A 111 17.98 -1.38 -5.67
C ALA A 111 17.50 -1.94 -4.32
N LEU A 112 17.10 -3.21 -4.27
CA LEU A 112 16.74 -3.91 -3.03
C LEU A 112 17.96 -4.08 -2.12
N GLY A 113 19.11 -4.47 -2.66
CA GLY A 113 20.36 -4.55 -1.91
C GLY A 113 20.77 -3.20 -1.31
N LEU A 114 20.70 -2.13 -2.10
CA LEU A 114 20.95 -0.76 -1.65
C LEU A 114 19.96 -0.32 -0.58
N PHE A 115 18.66 -0.63 -0.75
CA PHE A 115 17.64 -0.38 0.25
C PHE A 115 18.00 -1.03 1.59
N ILE A 116 18.34 -2.32 1.60
CA ILE A 116 18.74 -3.03 2.82
C ILE A 116 19.98 -2.39 3.46
N MET A 117 20.97 -2.01 2.66
CA MET A 117 22.20 -1.36 3.17
C MET A 117 21.94 0.03 3.77
N VAL A 118 21.08 0.83 3.12
CA VAL A 118 20.67 2.15 3.61
C VAL A 118 19.89 1.99 4.90
N GLU A 119 18.93 1.06 4.93
CA GLU A 119 18.04 0.90 6.05
C GLU A 119 18.73 0.33 7.30
N ARG A 120 19.70 -0.58 7.12
CA ARG A 120 20.54 -1.08 8.23
C ARG A 120 21.40 0.01 8.89
N LYS A 121 21.68 1.11 8.20
CA LYS A 121 22.49 2.23 8.73
C LYS A 121 21.64 3.33 9.34
N ARG A 122 20.30 3.27 9.22
CA ARG A 122 19.39 4.32 9.64
C ARG A 122 18.88 4.09 11.06
N LYS A 123 18.82 5.18 11.84
CA LYS A 123 18.37 5.17 13.24
C LYS A 123 16.86 4.91 13.39
N SER A 124 16.08 5.18 12.34
CA SER A 124 14.65 4.88 12.28
C SER A 124 14.34 4.19 10.95
N PRO A 125 14.54 2.87 10.86
CA PRO A 125 14.31 2.12 9.63
C PRO A 125 12.80 1.95 9.36
N LEU A 126 12.42 1.96 8.08
CA LEU A 126 11.03 1.69 7.66
C LEU A 126 10.61 0.27 8.01
N ILE A 127 11.55 -0.68 7.91
CA ILE A 127 11.42 -2.08 8.28
C ILE A 127 12.34 -2.36 9.47
N LYS A 128 11.73 -2.78 10.58
CA LYS A 128 12.50 -3.28 11.73
C LYS A 128 13.07 -4.66 11.38
N PHE A 129 14.35 -4.70 11.04
CA PHE A 129 15.07 -5.95 10.75
C PHE A 129 15.49 -6.73 12.01
N ALA A 130 15.07 -6.30 13.20
CA ALA A 130 15.27 -7.01 14.45
C ALA A 130 13.93 -7.17 15.17
N ILE A 131 13.68 -8.39 15.64
CA ILE A 131 12.53 -8.79 16.47
C ILE A 131 12.71 -8.21 17.87
#